data_AF-A0A4R2TES2-F1
#
_entry.id   AF-A0A4R2TES2-F1
#
_cell.length_a   1.000
_cell.length_b   1.000
_cell.length_c   1.000
_cell.angle_alpha   90.00
_cell.angle_beta   90.00
_cell.angle_gamma   90.00
#
_symmetry.space_group_name_H-M   'P 1'
#
loop_
_entity.id
_entity.type
_entity.pdbx_description
1 polymer ?
#
loop_
_entity_poly.entity_id
_entity_poly.type
_entity_poly.pdbx_seq_one_letter_code
_entity_poly.pdbx_strand_id
1 'polypeptide(L)'
;MRITNNPNHNFPLSQTEMSKSSIVQKDTQNPNIIQDKYTPSQNNIEKATYGKPNTKVDEKTVEKLKQESERTYHHLKELVKQLLERQGLTFQDIENMDATVEIDEETRVEALKMISDGGPLSPEAVSDRIVEFAKAISGGDKEKYETLKDAII
;
A
#
# COMPACT_ATOMS: atom_id res chain seq x y z
N MET A 1 -51.44 0.13 30.70
CA MET A 1 -52.02 0.93 31.81
C MET A 1 -51.18 0.71 33.07
N ARG A 2 -50.71 1.81 33.72
CA ARG A 2 -50.11 1.96 35.07
C ARG A 2 -48.77 1.23 35.30
N ILE A 3 -47.59 1.85 35.13
CA ILE A 3 -46.89 2.95 35.88
C ILE A 3 -46.63 2.64 37.37
N THR A 4 -45.34 2.54 37.74
CA THR A 4 -44.62 3.05 38.95
C THR A 4 -43.17 2.50 38.84
N ASN A 5 -42.04 3.15 39.14
CA ASN A 5 -41.62 4.20 40.08
C ASN A 5 -40.52 5.08 39.39
N ASN A 6 -40.52 6.43 39.37
CA ASN A 6 -40.44 7.49 40.41
C ASN A 6 -38.97 7.90 40.76
N PRO A 7 -38.61 9.20 40.99
CA PRO A 7 -37.75 9.95 40.08
C PRO A 7 -36.59 10.71 40.75
N ASN A 8 -35.79 11.37 39.90
CA ASN A 8 -34.87 12.50 40.12
C ASN A 8 -34.96 13.30 41.43
N HIS A 9 -33.81 13.58 42.04
CA HIS A 9 -33.54 14.87 42.69
C HIS A 9 -32.05 15.29 42.64
N ASN A 10 -31.77 16.21 41.71
CA ASN A 10 -31.00 17.46 41.84
C ASN A 10 -30.21 17.72 43.14
N PHE A 11 -28.91 18.04 43.02
CA PHE A 11 -28.24 19.04 43.86
C PHE A 11 -27.18 19.85 43.06
N PRO A 12 -26.94 21.13 43.40
CA PRO A 12 -26.46 22.18 42.47
C PRO A 12 -24.96 22.53 42.57
N LEU A 13 -24.49 23.32 41.59
CA LEU A 13 -23.25 24.10 41.58
C LEU A 13 -23.20 25.13 42.73
N SER A 14 -22.04 25.32 43.37
CA SER A 14 -21.47 26.66 43.58
C SER A 14 -19.99 26.61 43.99
N GLN A 15 -19.24 27.59 43.48
CA GLN A 15 -17.83 27.83 43.75
C GLN A 15 -17.60 28.45 45.14
N THR A 16 -16.32 28.50 45.51
CA THR A 16 -15.59 29.61 46.16
C THR A 16 -15.12 29.40 47.61
N GLU A 17 -13.84 29.77 47.77
CA GLU A 17 -13.16 30.35 48.94
C GLU A 17 -12.28 29.48 49.86
N MET A 18 -10.99 29.79 49.74
CA MET A 18 -9.89 29.60 50.68
C MET A 18 -10.21 30.18 52.07
N SER A 19 -9.64 29.56 53.12
CA SER A 19 -8.68 30.19 54.07
C SER A 19 -8.89 29.84 55.55
N LYS A 20 -7.74 29.73 56.25
CA LYS A 20 -7.46 30.04 57.68
C LYS A 20 -7.80 28.96 58.72
N SER A 21 -6.77 28.25 59.21
CA SER A 21 -6.02 28.47 60.48
C SER A 21 -6.80 28.01 61.72
N SER A 22 -6.33 27.10 62.58
CA SER A 22 -5.28 27.35 63.60
C SER A 22 -4.99 26.10 64.48
N ILE A 23 -3.70 25.77 64.69
CA ILE A 23 -2.94 25.44 65.95
C ILE A 23 -3.53 24.32 66.89
N VAL A 24 -2.84 23.26 67.38
CA VAL A 24 -1.67 23.17 68.32
C VAL A 24 -1.08 21.72 68.43
N GLN A 25 0.23 21.61 68.14
CA GLN A 25 1.37 20.94 68.82
C GLN A 25 1.22 19.63 69.66
N LYS A 26 2.07 18.62 69.38
CA LYS A 26 3.20 18.24 70.29
C LYS A 26 4.25 17.32 69.64
N ASP A 27 5.48 17.82 69.65
CA ASP A 27 6.84 17.24 69.71
C ASP A 27 7.06 15.71 69.74
N THR A 28 7.95 15.20 68.87
CA THR A 28 9.32 14.70 69.23
C THR A 28 9.88 13.69 68.20
N GLN A 29 10.91 14.18 67.47
CA GLN A 29 12.15 13.54 66.98
C GLN A 29 12.20 12.10 66.36
N ASN A 30 12.62 12.12 65.09
CA ASN A 30 13.18 11.12 64.14
C ASN A 30 13.89 9.86 64.72
N PRO A 31 13.84 8.69 64.03
CA PRO A 31 14.81 8.44 62.96
C PRO A 31 14.24 7.74 61.70
N ASN A 32 14.29 8.48 60.59
CA ASN A 32 14.56 8.09 59.21
C ASN A 32 13.97 6.76 58.73
N ILE A 33 12.66 6.76 58.47
CA ILE A 33 12.05 5.79 57.55
C ILE A 33 12.29 6.32 56.14
N ILE A 34 13.19 5.66 55.40
CA ILE A 34 13.28 5.85 53.95
C ILE A 34 11.96 5.35 53.38
N GLN A 35 11.06 6.27 53.07
CA GLN A 35 9.85 5.96 52.32
C GLN A 35 10.24 5.93 50.84
N ASP A 36 10.21 4.76 50.23
CA ASP A 36 10.28 4.63 48.77
C ASP A 36 9.06 5.34 48.18
N LYS A 37 9.27 6.59 47.77
CA LYS A 37 8.26 7.39 47.09
C LYS A 37 8.15 6.87 45.66
N TYR A 38 7.14 6.06 45.39
CA TYR A 38 6.76 5.73 44.03
C TYR A 38 6.22 6.98 43.33
N THR A 39 7.05 7.59 42.47
CA THR A 39 6.60 8.55 41.46
C THR A 39 6.29 7.81 40.17
N PRO A 40 5.01 7.58 39.80
CA PRO A 40 4.71 7.12 38.47
C PRO A 40 5.20 8.18 37.50
N SER A 41 6.10 7.79 36.60
CA SER A 41 6.42 8.61 35.44
C SER A 41 5.11 8.96 34.75
N GLN A 42 4.80 10.25 34.64
CA GLN A 42 3.76 10.73 33.75
C GLN A 42 4.23 10.35 32.35
N ASN A 43 3.89 9.14 31.91
CA ASN A 43 4.02 8.75 30.53
C ASN A 43 3.07 9.67 29.79
N ASN A 44 3.58 10.80 29.30
CA ASN A 44 3.05 11.45 28.13
C ASN A 44 3.17 10.41 27.03
N ILE A 45 2.16 9.53 26.96
CA ILE A 45 1.86 8.80 25.75
C ILE A 45 1.42 9.90 24.80
N GLU A 46 2.39 10.51 24.13
CA GLU A 46 2.14 11.17 22.87
C GLU A 46 1.30 10.18 22.09
N LYS A 47 0.03 10.53 21.85
CA LYS A 47 -0.78 9.77 20.91
C LYS A 47 -0.03 9.90 19.59
N ALA A 48 0.80 8.91 19.28
CA ALA A 48 1.32 8.70 17.95
C ALA A 48 0.09 8.66 17.08
N THR A 49 -0.15 9.76 16.38
CA THR A 49 -1.21 9.86 15.39
C THR A 49 -0.73 8.98 14.25
N TYR A 50 -0.95 7.67 14.37
CA TYR A 50 -0.93 6.75 13.25
C TYR A 50 -2.13 7.10 12.38
N GLY A 51 -2.05 8.25 11.70
CA GLY A 51 -2.93 8.56 10.60
C GLY A 51 -2.71 7.49 9.54
N LYS A 52 -3.79 6.88 9.06
CA LYS A 52 -3.74 5.97 7.92
C LYS A 52 -2.92 6.65 6.81
N PRO A 53 -1.90 5.98 6.24
CA PRO A 53 -1.15 6.56 5.13
C PRO A 53 -2.15 6.93 4.04
N ASN A 54 -2.01 8.14 3.49
CA ASN A 54 -2.85 8.61 2.39
C ASN A 54 -2.40 7.86 1.12
N THR A 55 -2.87 6.62 0.98
CA THR A 55 -2.51 5.68 -0.10
C THR A 55 -3.17 6.11 -1.40
N LYS A 56 -2.50 7.02 -2.10
CA LYS A 56 -2.90 7.51 -3.42
C LYS A 56 -2.19 6.73 -4.52
N VAL A 57 -2.89 6.54 -5.63
CA VAL A 57 -2.34 5.92 -6.84
C VAL A 57 -1.13 6.75 -7.32
N ASP A 58 -0.02 6.07 -7.61
CA ASP A 58 1.12 6.68 -8.28
C ASP A 58 0.87 6.70 -9.79
N GLU A 59 0.09 7.69 -10.22
CA GLU A 59 -0.33 7.87 -11.61
C GLU A 59 0.87 7.99 -12.57
N LYS A 60 1.99 8.56 -12.12
CA LYS A 60 3.20 8.73 -12.95
C LYS A 60 3.83 7.38 -13.28
N THR A 61 3.94 6.51 -12.28
CA THR A 61 4.49 5.17 -12.48
C THR A 61 3.55 4.31 -13.32
N VAL A 62 2.23 4.39 -13.09
CA VAL A 62 1.23 3.72 -13.92
C VAL A 62 1.32 4.14 -15.39
N GLU A 63 1.37 5.44 -15.66
CA GLU A 63 1.47 5.95 -17.04
C GLU A 63 2.77 5.53 -17.71
N LYS A 64 3.90 5.57 -16.99
CA LYS A 64 5.19 5.07 -17.50
C LYS A 64 5.12 3.59 -17.87
N LEU A 65 4.59 2.75 -16.98
CA LEU A 65 4.46 1.30 -17.22
C LEU A 65 3.54 1.00 -18.40
N LYS A 66 2.45 1.77 -18.54
CA LYS A 66 1.55 1.68 -19.69
C LYS A 66 2.30 2.02 -20.99
N GLN A 67 3.03 3.14 -21.02
CA GLN A 67 3.80 3.54 -22.20
C GLN A 67 4.86 2.50 -22.58
N GLU A 68 5.53 1.90 -21.59
CA GLU A 68 6.50 0.83 -21.84
C GLU A 68 5.84 -0.42 -22.42
N SER A 69 4.66 -0.80 -21.90
CA SER A 69 3.86 -1.92 -22.43
C SER A 69 3.43 -1.67 -23.87
N GLU A 70 2.88 -0.49 -24.17
CA GLU A 70 2.46 -0.12 -25.53
C GLU A 70 3.65 -0.10 -26.50
N ARG A 71 4.79 0.47 -26.10
CA ARG A 71 6.01 0.48 -26.91
C ARG A 71 6.46 -0.94 -27.24
N THR A 72 6.44 -1.83 -26.25
CA THR A 72 6.83 -3.23 -26.42
C THR A 72 5.87 -3.94 -27.38
N TYR A 73 4.56 -3.74 -27.21
CA TYR A 73 3.54 -4.30 -28.08
C TYR A 73 3.69 -3.82 -29.53
N HIS A 74 3.90 -2.52 -29.73
CA HIS A 74 4.16 -1.95 -31.06
C HIS A 74 5.42 -2.52 -31.69
N HIS A 75 6.49 -2.70 -30.92
CA HIS A 75 7.72 -3.30 -31.43
C HIS A 75 7.49 -4.75 -31.89
N LEU A 76 6.82 -5.57 -31.08
CA LEU A 76 6.44 -6.93 -31.47
C LEU A 76 5.60 -6.93 -32.74
N LYS A 77 4.61 -6.04 -32.84
CA LYS A 77 3.75 -5.94 -34.01
C LYS A 77 4.53 -5.58 -35.27
N GLU A 78 5.48 -4.65 -35.19
CA GLU A 78 6.33 -4.29 -36.33
C GLU A 78 7.28 -5.43 -36.73
N LEU A 79 7.86 -6.16 -35.76
CA LEU A 79 8.67 -7.35 -36.07
C LEU A 79 7.86 -8.40 -36.83
N VAL A 80 6.65 -8.72 -36.35
CA VAL A 80 5.77 -9.67 -37.03
C VAL A 80 5.38 -9.15 -38.41
N LYS A 81 5.01 -7.87 -38.52
CA LYS A 81 4.66 -7.26 -39.80
C LYS A 81 5.80 -7.37 -40.82
N GLN A 82 7.02 -7.03 -40.43
CA GLN A 82 8.20 -7.14 -41.31
C GLN A 82 8.47 -8.58 -41.73
N LEU A 83 8.31 -9.53 -40.81
CA LEU A 83 8.46 -10.96 -41.09
C LEU A 83 7.43 -11.44 -42.12
N LEU A 84 6.18 -10.99 -42.00
CA LEU A 84 5.12 -11.28 -42.97
C LEU A 84 5.36 -10.62 -44.33
N GLU A 85 5.71 -9.34 -44.35
CA GLU A 85 5.97 -8.58 -45.58
C GLU A 85 7.11 -9.20 -46.41
N ARG A 86 8.16 -9.71 -45.75
CA ARG A 86 9.26 -10.43 -46.42
C ARG A 86 8.81 -11.72 -47.13
N GLN A 87 7.69 -12.29 -46.68
CA GLN A 87 7.08 -13.49 -47.25
C GLN A 87 5.94 -13.15 -48.23
N GLY A 88 5.69 -11.87 -48.48
CA GLY A 88 4.57 -11.41 -49.29
C GLY A 88 3.20 -11.63 -48.63
N LEU A 89 3.19 -11.80 -47.31
CA LEU A 89 2.00 -12.03 -46.50
C LEU A 89 1.60 -10.77 -45.74
N THR A 90 0.33 -10.72 -45.34
CA THR A 90 -0.25 -9.69 -44.47
C THR A 90 -0.89 -10.33 -43.24
N PHE A 91 -1.29 -9.53 -42.25
CA PHE A 91 -2.02 -10.05 -41.09
C PHE A 91 -3.35 -10.72 -41.47
N GLN A 92 -4.04 -10.25 -42.52
CA GLN A 92 -5.25 -10.89 -43.04
C GLN A 92 -4.99 -12.30 -43.56
N ASP A 93 -3.84 -12.55 -44.19
CA ASP A 93 -3.51 -13.87 -44.74
C ASP A 93 -3.26 -14.89 -43.62
N ILE A 94 -2.82 -14.43 -42.45
CA ILE A 94 -2.63 -15.24 -41.23
C ILE A 94 -3.97 -15.57 -40.57
N GLU A 95 -4.88 -14.60 -40.48
CA GLU A 95 -6.22 -14.80 -39.89
C GLU A 95 -7.01 -15.89 -40.61
N ASN A 96 -6.83 -16.01 -41.93
CA ASN A 96 -7.50 -17.01 -42.74
C ASN A 96 -6.83 -18.40 -42.67
N MET A 97 -5.73 -18.58 -41.91
CA MET A 97 -4.95 -19.82 -41.73
C MET A 97 -4.46 -20.52 -43.00
N ASP A 98 -4.65 -19.92 -44.17
CA ASP A 98 -4.21 -20.47 -45.47
C ASP A 98 -2.70 -20.31 -45.69
N ALA A 99 -2.02 -19.51 -44.84
CA ALA A 99 -0.60 -19.20 -44.97
C ALA A 99 0.24 -19.89 -43.89
N THR A 100 1.31 -20.57 -44.32
CA THR A 100 2.40 -21.01 -43.42
C THR A 100 3.42 -19.89 -43.32
N VAL A 101 3.72 -19.47 -42.09
CA VAL A 101 4.76 -18.47 -41.82
C VAL A 101 6.07 -19.16 -41.50
N GLU A 102 7.11 -18.84 -42.27
CA GLU A 102 8.48 -19.20 -41.95
C GLU A 102 9.08 -18.16 -41.00
N ILE A 103 9.74 -18.62 -39.93
CA ILE A 103 10.45 -17.74 -39.00
C ILE A 103 11.94 -17.80 -39.36
N ASP A 104 12.50 -16.65 -39.75
CA ASP A 104 13.93 -16.56 -40.03
C ASP A 104 14.77 -16.68 -38.75
N GLU A 105 16.02 -17.10 -38.92
CA GLU A 105 16.93 -17.36 -37.80
C GLU A 105 17.23 -16.10 -36.98
N GLU A 106 17.37 -14.95 -37.62
CA GLU A 106 17.73 -13.69 -36.96
C GLU A 106 16.59 -13.24 -36.03
N THR A 107 15.37 -13.20 -36.55
CA THR A 107 14.16 -12.89 -35.76
C THR A 107 13.99 -13.88 -34.61
N ARG A 108 14.23 -15.18 -34.86
CA ARG A 108 14.16 -16.21 -33.81
C ARG A 108 15.17 -15.94 -32.69
N VAL A 109 16.42 -15.64 -33.03
CA VAL A 109 17.48 -15.36 -32.05
C VAL A 109 17.18 -14.09 -31.26
N GLU A 110 16.68 -13.04 -31.91
CA GLU A 110 16.28 -11.80 -31.24
C GLU A 110 15.11 -12.04 -30.27
N ALA A 111 14.05 -12.73 -30.72
CA ALA A 111 12.91 -13.08 -29.88
C ALA A 111 13.32 -13.95 -28.69
N LEU A 112 14.19 -14.94 -28.92
CA LEU A 112 14.77 -15.78 -27.86
C LEU A 112 15.51 -14.92 -26.84
N LYS A 113 16.34 -13.97 -27.26
CA LYS A 113 17.04 -13.06 -26.35
C LYS A 113 16.08 -12.20 -25.53
N MET A 114 14.94 -11.78 -26.11
CA MET A 114 13.96 -10.98 -25.39
C MET A 114 13.27 -11.75 -24.27
N ILE A 115 12.97 -13.04 -24.47
CA ILE A 115 12.26 -13.90 -23.51
C ILE A 115 13.18 -14.70 -22.57
N SER A 116 14.45 -14.86 -22.94
CA SER A 116 15.47 -15.54 -22.13
C SER A 116 15.69 -14.82 -20.80
N ASP A 117 16.30 -15.50 -19.83
CA ASP A 117 16.60 -14.94 -18.52
C ASP A 117 17.34 -13.60 -18.61
N GLY A 118 16.85 -12.60 -17.85
CA GLY A 118 17.35 -11.23 -17.89
C GLY A 118 16.94 -10.42 -19.13
N GLY A 119 16.22 -11.03 -20.07
CA GLY A 119 15.62 -10.36 -21.21
C GLY A 119 14.46 -9.43 -20.78
N PRO A 120 14.15 -8.39 -21.57
CA PRO A 120 13.08 -7.45 -21.26
C PRO A 120 11.69 -8.08 -21.16
N LEU A 121 11.46 -9.25 -21.76
CA LEU A 121 10.21 -10.03 -21.70
C LEU A 121 10.37 -11.35 -20.94
N SER A 122 11.47 -11.49 -20.19
CA SER A 122 11.67 -12.62 -19.31
C SER A 122 10.56 -12.71 -18.25
N PRO A 123 10.25 -13.92 -17.74
CA PRO A 123 9.28 -14.07 -16.67
C PRO A 123 9.56 -13.18 -15.46
N GLU A 124 10.84 -13.01 -15.11
CA GLU A 124 11.26 -12.14 -14.01
C GLU A 124 10.97 -10.66 -14.29
N ALA A 125 11.40 -10.15 -15.45
CA ALA A 125 11.16 -8.75 -15.83
C ALA A 125 9.66 -8.43 -15.99
N VAL A 126 8.85 -9.38 -16.46
CA VAL A 126 7.40 -9.21 -16.56
C VAL A 126 6.76 -9.25 -15.16
N SER A 127 7.19 -10.17 -14.30
CA SER A 127 6.72 -10.26 -12.92
C SER A 127 7.00 -8.97 -12.15
N ASP A 128 8.21 -8.42 -12.28
CA ASP A 128 8.60 -7.16 -11.64
C ASP A 128 7.71 -6.00 -12.06
N ARG A 129 7.39 -5.88 -13.36
CA ARG A 129 6.46 -4.84 -13.86
C ARG A 129 5.06 -5.01 -13.32
N ILE A 130 4.55 -6.24 -13.21
CA ILE A 130 3.24 -6.52 -12.61
C ILE A 130 3.23 -6.11 -11.13
N VAL A 131 4.29 -6.41 -10.40
CA VAL A 131 4.44 -6.02 -8.98
C VAL A 131 4.59 -4.50 -8.85
N GLU A 132 5.34 -3.84 -9.72
CA GLU A 132 5.49 -2.38 -9.74
C GLU A 132 4.15 -1.70 -10.05
N PHE A 133 3.38 -2.24 -11.01
CA PHE A 133 2.03 -1.79 -11.30
C PHE A 133 1.10 -1.95 -10.09
N ALA A 134 1.10 -3.12 -9.45
CA ALA A 134 0.31 -3.37 -8.24
C ALA A 134 0.66 -2.40 -7.10
N LYS A 135 1.94 -2.11 -6.89
CA LYS A 135 2.40 -1.11 -5.91
C LYS A 135 1.92 0.30 -6.28
N ALA A 136 2.00 0.67 -7.56
CA ALA A 136 1.58 1.97 -8.03
C ALA A 136 0.06 2.19 -7.87
N ILE A 137 -0.78 1.20 -8.20
CA ILE A 137 -2.25 1.31 -8.04
C ILE A 137 -2.72 1.16 -6.59
N SER A 138 -2.00 0.42 -5.75
CA SER A 138 -2.32 0.34 -4.32
C SER A 138 -1.93 1.60 -3.57
N GLY A 139 -1.00 2.40 -4.09
CA GLY A 139 -0.42 3.54 -3.38
C GLY A 139 0.43 3.13 -2.19
N GLY A 140 0.95 1.90 -2.18
CA GLY A 140 1.65 1.30 -1.05
C GLY A 140 0.73 0.73 0.06
N ASP A 141 -0.56 0.61 -0.21
CA ASP A 141 -1.54 0.07 0.75
C ASP A 141 -1.42 -1.44 0.91
N LYS A 142 -1.02 -1.89 2.09
CA LYS A 142 -0.89 -3.32 2.41
C LYS A 142 -2.24 -4.03 2.48
N GLU A 143 -3.33 -3.32 2.79
CA GLU A 143 -4.67 -3.92 2.86
C GLU A 143 -5.15 -4.39 1.48
N LYS A 144 -4.63 -3.79 0.40
CA LYS A 144 -4.98 -4.16 -0.99
C LYS A 144 -4.10 -5.29 -1.55
N TYR A 145 -3.08 -5.73 -0.82
CA TYR A 145 -2.10 -6.70 -1.33
C TYR A 145 -2.75 -8.03 -1.72
N GLU A 146 -3.57 -8.62 -0.85
CA GLU A 146 -4.21 -9.92 -1.15
C GLU A 146 -5.13 -9.81 -2.36
N THR A 147 -5.94 -8.75 -2.47
CA THR A 147 -6.80 -8.53 -3.64
C THR A 147 -6.01 -8.38 -4.94
N LEU A 148 -4.86 -7.70 -4.90
CA LEU A 148 -4.00 -7.52 -6.07
C LEU A 148 -3.27 -8.80 -6.45
N LYS A 149 -2.85 -9.58 -5.45
CA LYS A 149 -2.23 -10.88 -5.65
C LYS A 149 -3.24 -11.86 -6.28
N ASP A 150 -4.47 -11.92 -5.76
CA ASP A 150 -5.55 -12.75 -6.30
C ASP A 150 -5.96 -12.34 -7.72
N ALA A 151 -5.73 -11.09 -8.13
CA ALA A 151 -6.01 -10.65 -9.50
C ALA A 151 -4.96 -11.10 -10.53
N ILE A 152 -3.82 -11.65 -10.09
CA ILE A 152 -2.70 -12.05 -10.95
C ILE A 152 -2.64 -13.57 -11.14
N ILE A 153 -3.12 -14.36 -10.16
CA ILE A 153 -3.02 -15.83 -10.08
C ILE A 153 -4.31 -16.49 -10.54
#